data_AF-A0A8R1IJ12-F1
#
_entry.id   AF-A0A8R1IJ12-F1
#
_cell.length_a   1.000
_cell.length_b   1.000
_cell.length_c   1.000
_cell.angle_alpha   90.00
_cell.angle_beta   90.00
_cell.angle_gamma   90.00
#
_symmetry.space_group_name_H-M   'P 1'
#
loop_
_entity.id
_entity.type
_entity.pdbx_description
1 polymer ?
#
loop_
_entity_poly.entity_id
_entity_poly.type
_entity_poly.pdbx_seq_one_letter_code
_entity_poly.pdbx_strand_id
1 'polypeptide(L)'
;MRITCNLRETVARVQKLIKNDFNIVTIDQFKINVKAGNGGPGLARYNGVGGTGGNVYFVAKPSMAFIDIKKELNSKMRIRAQNGDSSSKTSLLGSNGKHE
;
A
#
# COMPACT_ATOMS: atom_id res chain seq x y z
N MET A 1 -15.63 27.03 29.70
CA MET A 1 -14.68 27.34 28.59
C MET A 1 -13.91 26.15 28.01
N ARG A 2 -13.75 25.01 28.70
CA ARG A 2 -13.01 23.84 28.15
C ARG A 2 -13.71 23.14 26.98
N ILE A 3 -15.04 23.04 27.02
CA ILE A 3 -15.85 22.34 25.99
C ILE A 3 -15.69 23.02 24.62
N THR A 4 -15.69 24.36 24.59
CA THR A 4 -15.50 25.16 23.38
C THR A 4 -14.10 24.99 22.77
N CYS A 5 -13.07 24.85 23.61
CA CYS A 5 -11.70 24.61 23.15
C CYS A 5 -11.56 23.21 22.51
N ASN A 6 -12.07 22.18 23.18
CA ASN A 6 -12.04 20.80 22.68
C ASN A 6 -12.81 20.67 21.35
N LEU A 7 -13.96 21.33 21.24
CA LEU A 7 -14.76 21.30 20.02
C LEU A 7 -13.99 21.95 18.85
N ARG A 8 -13.34 23.09 19.10
CA ARG A 8 -12.54 23.80 18.10
C ARG A 8 -11.33 22.99 17.64
N GLU A 9 -10.64 22.31 18.56
CA GLU A 9 -9.52 21.41 18.21
C GLU A 9 -10.00 20.21 17.39
N THR A 10 -11.16 19.65 17.73
CA THR A 10 -11.74 18.52 17.00
C THR A 10 -12.11 18.93 15.57
N VAL A 11 -12.79 20.07 15.41
CA VAL A 11 -13.14 20.62 14.09
C VAL A 11 -11.89 20.90 13.26
N ALA A 12 -10.85 21.52 13.85
CA ALA A 12 -9.59 21.76 13.15
C ALA A 12 -8.90 20.46 12.71
N ARG A 13 -8.94 19.41 13.54
CA ARG A 13 -8.41 18.09 13.21
C ARG A 13 -9.17 17.45 12.04
N VAL A 14 -10.50 17.54 12.04
CA VAL A 14 -11.34 17.01 10.95
C VAL A 14 -11.12 17.79 9.66
N GLN A 15 -11.11 19.13 9.71
CA GLN A 15 -10.81 19.98 8.55
C GLN A 15 -9.44 19.65 7.95
N LYS A 16 -8.44 19.38 8.79
CA LYS A 16 -7.11 18.94 8.34
C LYS A 16 -7.14 17.58 7.63
N LEU A 17 -7.98 16.65 8.06
CA LEU A 17 -8.14 15.33 7.43
C LEU A 17 -8.93 15.39 6.12
N ILE A 18 -9.89 16.30 6.01
CA ILE A 18 -10.64 16.49 4.76
C ILE A 18 -9.85 17.35 3.77
N LYS A 19 -8.92 18.20 4.28
CA LYS A 19 -8.26 19.28 3.54
C LYS A 19 -9.25 20.23 2.87
N ASN A 20 -10.33 20.54 3.58
CA ASN A 20 -11.35 21.49 3.16
C ASN A 20 -11.84 22.30 4.36
N ASP A 21 -11.86 23.62 4.22
CA ASP A 21 -12.26 24.55 5.27
C ASP A 21 -13.76 24.44 5.58
N PHE A 22 -14.58 24.08 4.60
CA PHE A 22 -16.04 23.95 4.75
C PHE A 22 -16.48 22.59 5.30
N ASN A 23 -15.55 21.71 5.66
CA ASN A 23 -15.84 20.37 6.17
C ASN A 23 -16.66 19.48 5.19
N ILE A 24 -16.61 19.80 3.90
CA ILE A 24 -17.29 19.04 2.84
C ILE A 24 -16.31 18.00 2.30
N VAL A 25 -16.71 16.73 2.39
CA VAL A 25 -15.97 15.60 1.80
C VAL A 25 -16.21 15.59 0.29
N THR A 26 -15.16 15.84 -0.48
CA THR A 26 -15.22 15.88 -1.95
C THR A 26 -14.91 14.53 -2.60
N ILE A 27 -14.06 13.74 -1.95
CA ILE A 27 -13.65 12.40 -2.40
C ILE A 27 -13.71 11.47 -1.20
N ASP A 28 -14.60 10.50 -1.29
CA ASP A 28 -14.79 9.46 -0.26
C ASP A 28 -14.35 8.07 -0.75
N GLN A 29 -14.40 7.85 -2.06
CA GLN A 29 -14.11 6.56 -2.67
C GLN A 29 -12.84 6.61 -3.50
N PHE A 30 -11.98 5.62 -3.30
CA PHE A 30 -10.78 5.43 -4.10
C PHE A 30 -10.70 3.99 -4.59
N LYS A 31 -10.50 3.81 -5.90
CA LYS A 31 -10.38 2.49 -6.52
C LYS A 31 -8.94 2.29 -6.97
N ILE A 32 -8.31 1.23 -6.47
CA ILE A 32 -6.95 0.81 -6.85
C ILE A 32 -6.98 -0.62 -7.36
N ASN A 33 -6.12 -0.91 -8.32
CA ASN A 33 -5.88 -2.27 -8.78
C ASN A 33 -4.61 -2.78 -8.10
N VAL A 34 -4.76 -3.82 -7.29
CA VAL A 34 -3.68 -4.41 -6.51
C VAL A 34 -3.40 -5.81 -7.02
N LYS A 35 -2.11 -6.13 -7.19
CA LYS A 35 -1.67 -7.48 -7.51
C LYS A 35 -0.47 -7.87 -6.64
N ALA A 36 -0.57 -9.02 -5.98
CA ALA A 36 0.58 -9.66 -5.36
C ALA A 36 1.61 -10.10 -6.41
N GLY A 37 2.84 -10.32 -5.95
CA GLY A 37 3.89 -10.90 -6.77
C GLY A 37 3.57 -12.34 -7.12
N ASN A 38 3.93 -12.76 -8.32
CA ASN A 38 3.92 -14.19 -8.66
C ASN A 38 5.11 -14.88 -7.99
N GLY A 39 4.95 -16.16 -7.63
CA GLY A 39 6.08 -17.00 -7.24
C GLY A 39 7.04 -17.24 -8.41
N GLY A 40 8.31 -17.38 -8.10
CA GLY A 40 9.35 -17.74 -9.06
C GLY A 40 9.25 -19.22 -9.45
N PRO A 41 9.61 -19.58 -10.69
CA PRO A 41 9.66 -20.98 -11.10
C PRO A 41 10.83 -21.74 -10.46
N GLY A 42 10.56 -22.97 -10.05
CA GLY A 42 11.56 -23.93 -9.61
C GLY A 42 12.30 -24.59 -10.78
N LEU A 43 13.40 -25.28 -10.48
CA LEU A 43 14.24 -25.99 -11.45
C LEU A 43 14.24 -27.49 -11.09
N ALA A 44 13.27 -28.21 -11.65
CA ALA A 44 12.96 -29.60 -11.30
C ALA A 44 14.17 -30.55 -11.35
N ARG A 45 15.04 -30.40 -12.36
CA ARG A 45 16.24 -31.24 -12.53
C ARG A 45 17.17 -31.23 -11.31
N TYR A 46 17.19 -30.13 -10.56
CA TYR A 46 18.08 -29.94 -9.41
C TYR A 46 17.30 -29.76 -8.10
N ASN A 47 16.01 -30.12 -8.07
CA ASN A 47 15.10 -29.82 -6.95
C ASN A 47 15.13 -28.33 -6.52
N GLY A 48 15.36 -27.44 -7.48
CA GLY A 48 15.39 -26.01 -7.22
C GLY A 48 13.98 -25.49 -6.93
N VAL A 49 13.83 -24.67 -5.91
CA VAL A 49 12.57 -24.06 -5.48
C VAL A 49 12.64 -22.57 -5.76
N GLY A 50 11.69 -22.04 -6.53
CA GLY A 50 11.61 -20.61 -6.79
C GLY A 50 11.13 -19.83 -5.57
N GLY A 51 11.45 -18.54 -5.52
CA GLY A 51 11.10 -17.69 -4.39
C GLY A 51 9.60 -17.37 -4.34
N THR A 52 9.10 -17.02 -3.16
CA THR A 52 7.70 -16.58 -3.01
C THR A 52 7.53 -15.18 -3.60
N GLY A 53 6.38 -14.91 -4.21
CA GLY A 53 6.01 -13.56 -4.61
C GLY A 53 5.76 -12.65 -3.40
N GLY A 54 5.98 -11.35 -3.56
CA GLY A 54 5.71 -10.37 -2.52
C GLY A 54 4.22 -10.15 -2.28
N ASN A 55 3.86 -9.77 -1.05
CA ASN A 55 2.50 -9.39 -0.67
C ASN A 55 2.30 -7.88 -0.84
N VAL A 56 1.03 -7.46 -0.91
CA VAL A 56 0.64 -6.05 -0.83
C VAL A 56 -0.12 -5.83 0.46
N TYR A 57 0.26 -4.81 1.23
CA TYR A 57 -0.39 -4.47 2.49
C TYR A 57 -1.12 -3.11 2.40
N PHE A 58 -2.26 -3.02 3.05
CA PHE A 58 -2.96 -1.76 3.25
C PHE A 58 -2.90 -1.37 4.72
N VAL A 59 -2.17 -0.30 5.03
CA VAL A 59 -1.97 0.19 6.41
C VAL A 59 -2.69 1.51 6.59
N ALA A 60 -3.70 1.52 7.46
CA ALA A 60 -4.46 2.71 7.78
C ALA A 60 -3.61 3.70 8.58
N LYS A 61 -3.51 4.95 8.09
CA LYS A 61 -2.84 6.05 8.79
C LYS A 61 -3.89 7.09 9.19
N PRO A 62 -4.16 7.29 10.50
CA PRO A 62 -5.24 8.17 10.96
C PRO A 62 -5.00 9.65 10.67
N SER A 63 -3.77 10.04 10.31
CA SER A 63 -3.39 11.41 9.98
C SER A 63 -3.47 11.74 8.49
N MET A 64 -3.88 10.79 7.65
CA MET A 64 -3.80 10.90 6.20
C MET A 64 -5.16 11.24 5.59
N ALA A 65 -5.21 12.28 4.76
CA ALA A 65 -6.40 12.66 4.00
C ALA A 65 -6.59 11.75 2.77
N PHE A 66 -7.84 11.50 2.37
CA PHE A 66 -8.14 10.70 1.16
C PHE A 66 -7.55 11.31 -0.12
N ILE A 67 -7.50 12.64 -0.20
CA ILE A 67 -6.90 13.36 -1.34
C ILE A 67 -5.40 13.07 -1.46
N ASP A 68 -4.71 12.80 -0.35
CA ASP A 68 -3.28 12.53 -0.33
C ASP A 68 -2.94 11.11 -0.76
N ILE A 69 -3.90 10.17 -0.76
CA ILE A 69 -3.70 8.79 -1.21
C ILE A 69 -3.16 8.77 -2.64
N LYS A 70 -3.69 9.64 -3.52
CA LYS A 70 -3.21 9.76 -4.89
C LYS A 70 -1.75 10.23 -4.98
N LYS A 71 -1.34 11.12 -4.07
CA LYS A 71 0.03 11.66 -4.02
C LYS A 71 1.01 10.61 -3.52
N GLU A 72 0.69 9.93 -2.41
CA GLU A 72 1.50 8.85 -1.86
C GLU A 72 1.69 7.70 -2.86
N LEU A 73 0.63 7.36 -3.62
CA LEU A 73 0.71 6.34 -4.67
C LEU A 73 1.39 6.84 -5.96
N ASN A 74 1.96 8.05 -5.98
CA ASN A 74 2.57 8.65 -7.19
C ASN A 74 1.64 8.65 -8.40
N SER A 75 0.32 8.83 -8.18
CA SER A 75 -0.75 8.68 -9.17
C SER A 75 -0.84 7.32 -9.87
N LYS A 76 -0.10 6.29 -9.39
CA LYS A 76 -0.21 4.93 -9.89
C LYS A 76 -1.46 4.30 -9.31
N MET A 77 -2.45 4.04 -10.16
CA MET A 77 -3.65 3.26 -9.81
C MET A 77 -3.39 1.74 -9.78
N ARG A 78 -2.16 1.31 -10.08
CA ARG A 78 -1.75 -0.09 -10.14
C ARG A 78 -0.58 -0.31 -9.17
N ILE A 79 -0.85 -1.04 -8.10
CA ILE A 79 0.15 -1.43 -7.09
C ILE A 79 0.48 -2.91 -7.34
N ARG A 80 1.76 -3.21 -7.52
CA ARG A 80 2.23 -4.57 -7.80
C ARG A 80 3.42 -4.88 -6.92
N ALA A 81 3.30 -5.90 -6.10
CA ALA A 81 4.44 -6.43 -5.37
C ALA A 81 5.42 -7.14 -6.30
N GLN A 82 6.67 -7.27 -5.87
CA GLN A 82 7.72 -7.89 -6.66
C GLN A 82 7.46 -9.39 -6.81
N ASN A 83 7.75 -9.94 -7.99
CA ASN A 83 7.74 -11.39 -8.18
C ASN A 83 8.90 -12.05 -7.43
N GLY A 84 8.72 -13.30 -7.03
CA GLY A 84 9.82 -14.14 -6.57
C GLY A 84 10.75 -14.51 -7.72
N ASP A 85 12.03 -14.68 -7.41
CA ASP A 85 13.03 -15.04 -8.41
C ASP A 85 12.98 -16.53 -8.76
N SER A 86 13.35 -16.84 -10.00
CA SER A 86 13.51 -18.21 -10.48
C SER A 86 14.72 -18.87 -9.82
N SER A 87 14.62 -20.16 -9.51
CA SER A 87 15.81 -20.94 -9.15
C SER A 87 16.68 -21.22 -10.39
N SER A 88 18.00 -21.22 -10.22
CA SER A 88 18.99 -21.47 -11.26
C SER A 88 19.95 -22.59 -10.85
N LYS A 89 20.83 -23.02 -11.77
CA LYS A 89 21.84 -24.05 -11.47
C LYS A 89 22.84 -23.58 -10.40
N THR A 90 23.07 -22.26 -10.29
CA THR A 90 23.97 -21.67 -9.31
C THR A 90 23.26 -21.30 -8.00
N SER A 91 21.95 -21.03 -8.05
CA SER A 91 21.12 -20.77 -6.86
C SER A 91 19.85 -21.62 -6.90
N LEU A 92 19.87 -22.74 -6.20
CA LEU A 92 18.73 -23.67 -6.15
C LEU A 92 17.52 -23.09 -5.41
N LEU A 93 17.73 -22.08 -4.55
CA LEU A 93 16.67 -21.33 -3.90
C LEU A 93 16.51 -19.97 -4.60
N GLY A 94 15.30 -19.66 -5.07
CA GLY A 94 14.96 -18.33 -5.57
C GLY A 94 14.73 -17.35 -4.42
N SER A 95 15.12 -16.09 -4.62
CA SER A 95 14.89 -15.02 -3.64
C SER A 95 13.41 -14.65 -3.56
N ASN A 96 12.94 -14.33 -2.37
CA ASN A 96 11.56 -13.86 -2.17
C ASN A 96 11.39 -12.44 -2.71
N GLY A 97 10.25 -12.20 -3.36
CA GLY A 97 9.87 -10.88 -3.85
C GLY A 97 9.59 -9.91 -2.69
N LYS A 98 10.06 -8.68 -2.82
CA LYS A 98 9.79 -7.58 -1.89
C LYS A 98 8.28 -7.27 -1.82
N HIS A 99 7.83 -6.98 -0.60
CA HIS A 99 6.47 -6.53 -0.31
C HIS A 99 6.28 -5.05 -0.63
N GLU A 100 5.04 -4.68 -0.93
CA GLU A 100 4.61 -3.29 -1.21
C GLU A 100 3.47 -2.85 -0.29
#